data_AF-A0A4Q5WUK1-F1
#
_entry.id   AF-A0A4Q5WUK1-F1
#
_cell.length_a   1.000
_cell.length_b   1.000
_cell.length_c   1.000
_cell.angle_alpha   90.00
_cell.angle_beta   90.00
_cell.angle_gamma   90.00
#
_symmetry.space_group_name_H-M   'P 1'
#
loop_
_entity.id
_entity.type
_entity.pdbx_description
1 polymer ?
#
loop_
_entity_poly.entity_id
_entity_poly.type
_entity_poly.pdbx_seq_one_letter_code
_entity_poly.pdbx_strand_id
1 'polypeptide(L)'
;MSKAPKKSKAKSVSLGGKPGGIRWLMGHELRLFWRRGKMNASTGIIVLVLLLGLWSTASFFIFMRIGPLIPPPPFNDGPYAGVALAVVDVLIAFMGSVMMSSAILAAVEAIYTRNDLDLLLSSPISAWRILVVRSSAIALRAMPLYAGMLGPPLLWMTIFSSPLWLSGIVVIITLAFLGTGLALLIVTGLFRLLGPKRTRVFAQIFSAVAGAAIFIGFQYFNVTTRGDGAMTPDETAALVQRLNIDPNVWWLFPARAFTGDIPATLLWVVVVA
;
A
#
# COMPACT_ATOMS: atom_id res chain seq x y z
N MET A 1 -46.12 28.38 18.37
CA MET A 1 -44.72 28.81 18.16
C MET A 1 -44.01 27.82 17.25
N SER A 2 -43.89 28.15 15.95
CA SER A 2 -43.21 27.32 14.96
C SER A 2 -41.69 27.47 15.09
N LYS A 3 -40.97 26.38 15.38
CA LYS A 3 -39.51 26.38 15.44
C LYS A 3 -38.95 26.48 14.00
N ALA A 4 -38.34 27.62 13.69
CA ALA A 4 -37.64 27.80 12.43
C ALA A 4 -36.53 26.73 12.23
N PRO A 5 -36.36 26.17 11.03
CA PRO A 5 -35.31 25.20 10.77
C PRO A 5 -33.93 25.85 10.90
N LYS A 6 -33.08 25.29 11.76
CA LYS A 6 -31.67 25.69 11.90
C LYS A 6 -30.99 25.57 10.53
N LYS A 7 -30.59 26.70 9.95
CA LYS A 7 -29.73 26.75 8.77
C LYS A 7 -28.40 26.05 9.08
N SER A 8 -28.24 24.84 8.56
CA SER A 8 -26.95 24.13 8.51
C SER A 8 -25.98 24.99 7.70
N LYS A 9 -25.10 25.74 8.39
CA LYS A 9 -23.95 26.37 7.75
C LYS A 9 -22.97 25.26 7.36
N ALA A 10 -23.12 24.73 6.14
CA ALA A 10 -22.09 23.92 5.53
C ALA A 10 -20.84 24.81 5.35
N LYS A 11 -19.91 24.76 6.31
CA LYS A 11 -18.58 25.35 6.14
C LYS A 11 -17.91 24.64 4.96
N SER A 12 -18.00 25.20 3.76
CA SER A 12 -17.21 24.76 2.63
C SER A 12 -15.77 25.19 2.91
N VAL A 13 -14.97 24.30 3.48
CA VAL A 13 -13.51 24.50 3.52
C VAL A 13 -13.07 24.69 2.07
N SER A 14 -12.54 25.88 1.74
CA SER A 14 -12.07 26.20 0.40
C SER A 14 -10.95 25.24 0.03
N LEU A 15 -11.14 24.46 -1.03
CA LEU A 15 -10.08 23.61 -1.58
C LEU A 15 -8.97 24.52 -2.14
N GLY A 16 -7.72 24.23 -1.80
CA GLY A 16 -6.58 25.04 -2.22
C GLY A 16 -6.35 25.00 -3.74
N GLY A 17 -6.02 26.16 -4.32
CA GLY A 17 -5.68 26.31 -5.74
C GLY A 17 -6.83 26.82 -6.62
N LYS A 18 -6.51 27.12 -7.89
CA LYS A 18 -7.51 27.56 -8.89
C LYS A 18 -8.53 26.43 -9.15
N PRO A 19 -9.84 26.72 -9.22
CA PRO A 19 -10.85 25.75 -9.65
C PRO A 19 -10.45 25.09 -10.98
N GLY A 20 -10.55 23.76 -11.07
CA GLY A 20 -10.10 22.99 -12.24
C GLY A 20 -8.58 22.71 -12.31
N GLY A 21 -7.80 23.16 -11.32
CA GLY A 21 -6.38 22.79 -11.16
C GLY A 21 -6.19 21.41 -10.50
N ILE A 22 -5.01 20.82 -10.68
CA ILE A 22 -4.66 19.49 -10.13
C ILE A 22 -4.83 19.44 -8.61
N ARG A 23 -4.31 20.45 -7.89
CA ARG A 23 -4.41 20.53 -6.41
C ARG A 23 -5.86 20.62 -5.93
N TRP A 24 -6.69 21.39 -6.63
CA TRP A 24 -8.10 21.56 -6.31
C TRP A 24 -8.88 20.25 -6.53
N LEU A 25 -8.67 19.61 -7.69
CA LEU A 25 -9.29 18.33 -8.04
C LEU A 25 -8.85 17.21 -7.08
N MET A 26 -7.55 17.13 -6.75
CA MET A 26 -7.01 16.15 -5.81
C MET A 26 -7.64 16.30 -4.42
N GLY A 27 -7.70 17.53 -3.90
CA GLY A 27 -8.34 17.79 -2.62
C GLY A 27 -9.83 17.41 -2.62
N HIS A 28 -10.51 17.54 -3.76
CA HIS A 28 -11.88 17.09 -3.93
C HIS A 28 -12.00 15.55 -3.88
N GLU A 29 -11.14 14.83 -4.60
CA GLU A 29 -11.13 13.36 -4.62
C GLU A 29 -10.83 12.76 -3.23
N LEU A 30 -9.85 13.31 -2.52
CA LEU A 30 -9.52 12.87 -1.16
C LEU A 30 -10.66 13.17 -0.17
N ARG A 31 -11.32 14.32 -0.30
CA ARG A 31 -12.50 14.66 0.51
C ARG A 31 -13.65 13.69 0.24
N LEU A 32 -13.87 13.33 -1.03
CA LEU A 32 -14.91 12.38 -1.39
C LEU A 32 -14.61 10.99 -0.82
N PHE A 33 -13.36 10.54 -0.91
CA PHE A 33 -12.92 9.30 -0.28
C PHE A 33 -13.23 9.29 1.23
N TRP A 34 -12.88 10.37 1.93
CA TRP A 34 -13.18 10.50 3.37
C TRP A 34 -14.68 10.47 3.67
N ARG A 35 -15.51 11.10 2.82
CA ARG A 35 -16.97 11.15 2.98
C ARG A 35 -17.70 9.85 2.63
N ARG A 36 -17.09 8.95 1.85
CA ARG A 36 -17.71 7.64 1.52
C ARG A 36 -17.77 6.70 2.73
N GLY A 37 -17.04 6.98 3.81
CA GLY A 37 -17.13 6.22 5.06
C GLY A 37 -18.53 6.28 5.64
N LYS A 38 -19.09 5.11 6.00
CA LYS A 38 -20.44 4.98 6.58
C LYS A 38 -20.53 5.45 8.05
N MET A 39 -19.39 5.73 8.70
CA MET A 39 -19.32 6.19 10.08
C MET A 39 -19.31 7.72 10.17
N ASN A 40 -19.92 8.25 11.23
CA ASN A 40 -19.79 9.65 11.60
C ASN A 40 -18.31 10.03 11.74
N ALA A 41 -17.89 11.15 11.14
CA ALA A 41 -16.47 11.53 11.07
C ALA A 41 -15.78 11.57 12.44
N SER A 42 -16.45 12.08 13.48
CA SER A 42 -15.91 12.12 14.84
C SER A 42 -15.69 10.72 15.43
N THR A 43 -16.67 9.83 15.27
CA THR A 43 -16.56 8.43 15.72
C THR A 43 -15.49 7.68 14.94
N GLY A 44 -15.39 7.92 13.62
CA GLY A 44 -14.35 7.34 12.78
C GLY A 44 -12.95 7.74 13.22
N ILE A 45 -12.72 9.00 13.57
CA ILE A 45 -11.43 9.48 14.08
C ILE A 45 -11.12 8.83 15.44
N ILE A 46 -12.09 8.76 16.35
CA ILE A 46 -11.88 8.13 17.67
C ILE A 46 -11.49 6.66 17.50
N VAL A 47 -12.21 5.91 16.67
CA VAL A 47 -11.90 4.50 16.40
C VAL A 47 -10.55 4.36 15.73
N LEU A 48 -10.22 5.20 14.76
CA LEU A 48 -8.91 5.21 14.11
C LEU A 48 -7.77 5.43 15.11
N VAL A 49 -7.89 6.46 15.97
CA VAL A 49 -6.89 6.77 17.00
C VAL A 49 -6.78 5.64 18.01
N LEU A 50 -7.90 5.06 18.44
CA LEU A 50 -7.90 3.94 19.37
C LEU A 50 -7.22 2.69 18.77
N LEU A 51 -7.55 2.33 17.53
CA LEU A 51 -6.96 1.18 16.85
C LEU A 51 -5.48 1.40 16.57
N LEU A 52 -5.08 2.58 16.07
CA LEU A 52 -3.68 2.91 15.84
C LEU A 52 -2.90 3.01 17.14
N GLY A 53 -3.50 3.54 18.21
CA GLY A 53 -2.89 3.59 19.54
C GLY A 53 -2.66 2.21 20.12
N LEU A 54 -3.67 1.32 20.04
CA LEU A 54 -3.56 -0.07 20.46
C LEU A 54 -2.50 -0.82 19.62
N TRP A 55 -2.54 -0.68 18.30
CA TRP A 55 -1.57 -1.30 17.40
C TRP A 55 -0.15 -0.79 17.63
N SER A 56 0.02 0.52 17.84
CA SER A 56 1.31 1.12 18.17
C SER A 56 1.84 0.61 19.51
N THR A 57 0.97 0.46 20.52
CA THR A 57 1.34 -0.06 21.84
C THR A 57 1.74 -1.54 21.75
N ALA A 58 0.98 -2.36 21.02
CA ALA A 58 1.33 -3.76 20.78
C ALA A 58 2.67 -3.87 20.04
N SER A 59 2.87 -3.08 18.98
CA SER A 59 4.11 -3.02 18.22
C SER A 59 5.29 -2.58 19.09
N PHE A 60 5.10 -1.60 19.98
CA PHE A 60 6.12 -1.14 20.92
C PHE A 60 6.67 -2.29 21.76
N PHE A 61 5.81 -3.08 22.40
CA PHE A 61 6.24 -4.18 23.27
C PHE A 61 6.99 -5.28 22.48
N ILE A 62 6.58 -5.54 21.24
CA ILE A 62 7.22 -6.51 20.35
C ILE A 62 8.62 -6.00 19.96
N PHE A 63 8.71 -4.81 19.37
CA PHE A 63 9.95 -4.29 18.82
C PHE A 63 10.94 -3.77 19.87
N MET A 64 10.49 -3.46 21.09
CA MET A 64 11.38 -3.23 22.22
C MET A 64 12.20 -4.48 22.57
N ARG A 65 11.64 -5.69 22.37
CA ARG A 65 12.32 -6.96 22.65
C ARG A 65 13.12 -7.47 21.46
N ILE A 66 12.55 -7.35 20.26
CA ILE A 66 13.13 -7.92 19.04
C ILE A 66 14.08 -6.93 18.35
N GLY A 67 13.82 -5.62 18.43
CA GLY A 67 14.60 -4.58 17.74
C GLY A 67 16.11 -4.66 18.00
N PRO A 68 16.58 -4.79 19.26
CA PRO A 68 18.00 -4.94 19.56
C PRO A 68 18.62 -6.27 19.08
N LEU A 69 17.80 -7.28 18.79
CA LEU A 69 18.24 -8.59 18.30
C LEU A 69 18.37 -8.63 16.77
N ILE A 70 17.67 -7.74 16.07
CA ILE A 70 17.77 -7.62 14.61
C ILE A 70 19.04 -6.84 14.28
N PRO A 71 19.95 -7.37 13.44
CA PRO A 71 21.11 -6.61 13.01
C PRO A 71 20.67 -5.27 12.40
N PRO A 72 21.37 -4.16 12.69
CA PRO A 72 20.97 -2.88 12.11
C PRO A 72 21.11 -2.98 10.58
N PRO A 73 20.07 -2.60 9.81
CA PRO A 73 20.22 -2.48 8.37
C PRO A 73 21.27 -1.39 8.01
N PRO A 74 21.83 -1.40 6.80
CA PRO A 74 21.50 -2.26 5.66
C PRO A 74 22.10 -3.66 5.82
N PHE A 75 21.32 -4.70 5.51
CA PHE A 75 21.72 -6.11 5.60
C PHE A 75 22.70 -6.50 4.46
N ASN A 76 23.84 -5.81 4.39
CA ASN A 76 24.81 -6.01 3.30
C ASN A 76 25.72 -7.22 3.56
N ASP A 77 26.01 -7.50 4.83
CA ASP A 77 26.93 -8.54 5.25
C ASP A 77 26.33 -9.37 6.40
N GLY A 78 26.56 -10.68 6.37
CA GLY A 78 26.21 -11.60 7.47
C GLY A 78 25.60 -12.92 7.00
N PRO A 79 25.72 -14.01 7.79
CA PRO A 79 25.26 -15.36 7.38
C PRO A 79 23.77 -15.45 7.05
N TYR A 80 22.97 -14.53 7.60
CA TYR A 80 21.50 -14.52 7.48
C TYR A 80 20.97 -13.33 6.66
N ALA A 81 21.85 -12.46 6.18
CA ALA A 81 21.46 -11.21 5.54
C ALA A 81 20.66 -11.43 4.25
N GLY A 82 21.11 -12.33 3.37
CA GLY A 82 20.42 -12.59 2.10
C GLY A 82 19.06 -13.24 2.27
N VAL A 83 18.90 -14.12 3.26
CA VAL A 83 17.59 -14.73 3.56
C VAL A 83 16.65 -13.72 4.21
N ALA A 84 17.14 -12.86 5.10
CA ALA A 84 16.34 -11.78 5.68
C ALA A 84 15.82 -10.82 4.59
N LEU A 85 16.69 -10.42 3.65
CA LEU A 85 16.29 -9.60 2.49
C LEU A 85 15.28 -10.34 1.60
N ALA A 86 15.46 -11.63 1.34
CA ALA A 86 14.49 -12.41 0.56
C ALA A 86 13.10 -12.45 1.20
N VAL A 87 13.02 -12.56 2.53
CA VAL A 87 11.74 -12.48 3.26
C VAL A 87 11.10 -11.10 3.11
N VAL A 88 11.90 -10.03 3.23
CA VAL A 88 11.42 -8.65 3.01
C VAL A 88 10.91 -8.48 1.57
N ASP A 89 11.60 -9.04 0.58
CA ASP A 89 11.17 -9.01 -0.83
C ASP A 89 9.84 -9.73 -1.05
N VAL A 90 9.65 -10.89 -0.43
CA VAL A 90 8.36 -11.60 -0.47
C VAL A 90 7.26 -10.73 0.12
N LEU A 91 7.51 -10.02 1.22
CA LEU A 91 6.55 -9.09 1.81
C LEU A 91 6.26 -7.90 0.89
N ILE A 92 7.28 -7.31 0.27
CA ILE A 92 7.13 -6.21 -0.69
C ILE A 92 6.33 -6.68 -1.91
N ALA A 93 6.65 -7.84 -2.48
CA ALA A 93 5.94 -8.42 -3.62
C ALA A 93 4.48 -8.74 -3.26
N PHE A 94 4.25 -9.28 -2.07
CA PHE A 94 2.92 -9.53 -1.54
C PHE A 94 2.11 -8.22 -1.42
N MET A 95 2.68 -7.19 -0.80
CA MET A 95 2.04 -5.87 -0.68
C MET A 95 1.78 -5.24 -2.04
N GLY A 96 2.75 -5.31 -2.96
CA GLY A 96 2.61 -4.82 -4.33
C GLY A 96 1.48 -5.51 -5.08
N SER A 97 1.34 -6.83 -4.91
CA SER A 97 0.23 -7.62 -5.48
C SER A 97 -1.13 -7.16 -4.94
N VAL A 98 -1.25 -6.96 -3.62
CA VAL A 98 -2.47 -6.47 -2.98
C VAL A 98 -2.81 -5.04 -3.47
N MET A 99 -1.81 -4.15 -3.52
CA MET A 99 -1.97 -2.78 -4.02
C MET A 99 -2.43 -2.77 -5.47
N MET A 100 -1.78 -3.55 -6.34
CA MET A 100 -2.14 -3.65 -7.76
C MET A 100 -3.56 -4.22 -7.94
N SER A 101 -3.91 -5.28 -7.22
CA SER A 101 -5.26 -5.88 -7.24
C SER A 101 -6.34 -4.85 -6.85
N SER A 102 -6.15 -4.13 -5.75
CA SER A 102 -7.09 -3.09 -5.33
C SER A 102 -7.15 -1.91 -6.33
N ALA A 103 -6.03 -1.54 -6.95
CA ALA A 103 -5.96 -0.51 -7.97
C ALA A 103 -6.67 -0.91 -9.28
N ILE A 104 -6.61 -2.18 -9.69
CA ILE A 104 -7.34 -2.72 -10.84
C ILE A 104 -8.85 -2.52 -10.65
N LEU A 105 -9.39 -2.91 -9.48
CA LEU A 105 -10.80 -2.70 -9.15
C LEU A 105 -11.18 -1.22 -9.16
N ALA A 106 -10.36 -0.38 -8.53
CA ALA A 106 -10.62 1.04 -8.44
C ALA A 106 -10.59 1.72 -9.82
N ALA A 107 -9.69 1.32 -10.71
CA ALA A 107 -9.60 1.80 -12.08
C ALA A 107 -10.84 1.39 -12.90
N VAL A 108 -11.28 0.14 -12.78
CA VAL A 108 -12.51 -0.34 -13.44
C VAL A 108 -13.74 0.39 -12.90
N GLU A 109 -13.86 0.60 -11.59
CA GLU A 109 -14.97 1.36 -11.02
C GLU A 109 -14.99 2.81 -11.55
N ALA A 110 -13.82 3.44 -11.61
CA ALA A 110 -13.66 4.81 -12.09
C ALA A 110 -14.03 4.96 -13.57
N ILE A 111 -13.75 3.97 -14.41
CA ILE A 111 -14.00 4.03 -15.86
C ILE A 111 -15.44 3.60 -16.22
N TYR A 112 -15.97 2.53 -15.59
CA TYR A 112 -17.19 1.88 -16.08
C TYR A 112 -18.44 2.15 -15.24
N THR A 113 -18.29 2.42 -13.95
CA THR A 113 -19.45 2.66 -13.06
C THR A 113 -19.69 4.13 -12.78
N ARG A 114 -18.65 4.97 -12.89
CA ARG A 114 -18.79 6.42 -12.90
C ARG A 114 -19.00 6.90 -14.34
N ASN A 115 -20.25 7.13 -14.72
CA ASN A 115 -20.62 7.86 -15.95
C ASN A 115 -20.17 9.35 -15.95
N ASP A 116 -19.29 9.72 -15.03
CA ASP A 116 -18.71 11.06 -14.89
C ASP A 116 -17.73 11.37 -16.04
N LEU A 117 -17.29 10.35 -16.82
CA LEU A 117 -16.29 10.53 -17.87
C LEU A 117 -16.83 11.39 -19.05
N ASP A 118 -18.07 11.17 -19.49
CA ASP A 118 -18.69 11.97 -20.56
C ASP A 118 -18.91 13.43 -20.12
N LEU A 119 -19.25 13.63 -18.85
CA LEU A 119 -19.36 14.94 -18.21
C LEU A 119 -18.01 15.65 -18.07
N LEU A 120 -16.94 14.89 -17.82
CA LEU A 120 -15.58 15.44 -17.71
C LEU A 120 -14.96 15.75 -19.08
N LEU A 121 -15.26 14.95 -20.10
CA LEU A 121 -14.80 15.18 -21.49
C LEU A 121 -15.53 16.34 -22.16
N SER A 122 -16.77 16.65 -21.76
CA SER A 122 -17.51 17.85 -22.20
C SER A 122 -17.15 19.11 -21.40
N SER A 123 -16.43 18.97 -20.29
CA SER A 123 -15.98 20.12 -19.48
C SER A 123 -14.70 20.76 -20.07
N PRO A 124 -14.48 22.08 -19.91
CA PRO A 124 -13.29 22.79 -20.40
C PRO A 124 -12.04 22.51 -19.53
N ILE A 125 -11.82 21.25 -19.14
CA ILE A 125 -10.72 20.80 -18.30
C ILE A 125 -9.90 19.79 -19.11
N SER A 126 -8.58 19.96 -19.16
CA SER A 126 -7.69 19.05 -19.88
C SER A 126 -7.79 17.61 -19.35
N ALA A 127 -7.98 16.63 -20.24
CA ALA A 127 -8.06 15.21 -19.91
C ALA A 127 -6.83 14.69 -19.13
N TRP A 128 -5.63 15.19 -19.44
CA TRP A 128 -4.39 14.82 -18.73
C TRP A 128 -4.44 15.11 -17.23
N ARG A 129 -4.96 16.29 -16.84
CA ARG A 129 -5.09 16.66 -15.41
C ARG A 129 -6.04 15.72 -14.68
N ILE A 130 -7.11 15.29 -15.34
CA ILE A 130 -8.08 14.35 -14.76
C ILE A 130 -7.42 12.99 -14.56
N LEU A 131 -6.69 12.49 -15.56
CA LEU A 131 -6.00 11.20 -15.48
C LEU A 131 -4.98 11.18 -14.33
N VAL A 132 -4.10 12.18 -14.25
CA VAL A 132 -3.09 12.30 -13.19
C VAL A 132 -3.72 12.37 -11.81
N VAL A 133 -4.79 13.14 -11.65
CA VAL A 133 -5.50 13.23 -10.36
C VAL A 133 -6.16 11.90 -10.00
N ARG A 134 -6.81 11.23 -10.96
CA ARG A 134 -7.50 9.96 -10.74
C ARG A 134 -6.53 8.84 -10.38
N SER A 135 -5.43 8.70 -11.14
CA SER A 135 -4.40 7.70 -10.87
C SER A 135 -3.76 7.95 -9.51
N SER A 136 -3.35 9.17 -9.22
CA SER A 136 -2.77 9.53 -7.93
C SER A 136 -3.76 9.33 -6.77
N ALA A 137 -5.05 9.62 -6.97
CA ALA A 137 -6.07 9.36 -5.96
C ALA A 137 -6.27 7.85 -5.71
N ILE A 138 -6.17 6.99 -6.74
CA ILE A 138 -6.21 5.54 -6.57
C ILE A 138 -5.00 5.07 -5.74
N ALA A 139 -3.79 5.53 -6.06
CA ALA A 139 -2.59 5.19 -5.30
C ALA A 139 -2.69 5.65 -3.82
N LEU A 140 -3.12 6.89 -3.61
CA LEU A 140 -3.27 7.48 -2.28
C LEU A 140 -4.36 6.81 -1.44
N ARG A 141 -5.36 6.15 -2.06
CA ARG A 141 -6.39 5.40 -1.32
C ARG A 141 -5.84 4.15 -0.62
N ALA A 142 -4.76 3.57 -1.14
CA ALA A 142 -4.10 2.44 -0.49
C ALA A 142 -3.31 2.87 0.75
N MET A 143 -2.78 4.10 0.76
CA MET A 143 -1.87 4.60 1.81
C MET A 143 -2.37 4.40 3.25
N PRO A 144 -3.63 4.72 3.62
CA PRO A 144 -4.06 4.62 5.01
C PRO A 144 -3.95 3.20 5.57
N LEU A 145 -4.23 2.18 4.76
CA LEU A 145 -4.11 0.77 5.18
C LEU A 145 -2.66 0.44 5.53
N TYR A 146 -1.72 0.73 4.61
CA TYR A 146 -0.30 0.41 4.79
C TYR A 146 0.39 1.32 5.81
N ALA A 147 0.03 2.60 5.86
CA ALA A 147 0.51 3.52 6.90
C ALA A 147 0.02 3.10 8.29
N GLY A 148 -1.22 2.64 8.41
CA GLY A 148 -1.74 2.11 9.67
C GLY A 148 -1.10 0.80 10.07
N MET A 149 -0.92 -0.12 9.11
CA MET A 149 -0.36 -1.45 9.35
C MET A 149 1.15 -1.42 9.64
N LEU A 150 1.93 -0.72 8.82
CA LEU A 150 3.40 -0.71 8.89
C LEU A 150 3.98 0.52 9.56
N GLY A 151 3.24 1.63 9.64
CA GLY A 151 3.74 2.87 10.24
C GLY A 151 4.25 2.67 11.67
N PRO A 152 3.43 2.15 12.61
CA PRO A 152 3.90 1.96 13.97
C PRO A 152 5.08 0.97 14.09
N PRO A 153 5.08 -0.22 13.46
CA PRO A 153 6.26 -1.07 13.40
C PRO A 153 7.52 -0.35 12.90
N LEU A 154 7.47 0.34 11.76
CA LEU A 154 8.62 1.03 11.19
C LEU A 154 9.14 2.15 12.10
N LEU A 155 8.24 2.90 12.76
CA LEU A 155 8.62 3.93 13.73
C LEU A 155 9.34 3.33 14.94
N TRP A 156 8.84 2.22 15.49
CA TRP A 156 9.51 1.57 16.62
C TRP A 156 10.82 0.90 16.23
N MET A 157 10.92 0.32 15.03
CA MET A 157 12.18 -0.19 14.50
C MET A 157 13.21 0.93 14.24
N THR A 158 12.75 2.13 13.87
CA THR A 158 13.61 3.33 13.76
C THR A 158 14.23 3.68 15.11
N ILE A 159 13.46 3.57 16.20
CA ILE A 159 13.89 3.92 17.56
C ILE A 159 14.78 2.82 18.18
N PHE A 160 14.42 1.55 18.02
CA PHE A 160 15.07 0.44 18.72
C PHE A 160 16.16 -0.27 17.90
N SER A 161 16.23 -0.08 16.58
CA SER A 161 17.21 -0.73 15.70
C SER A 161 18.04 0.27 14.91
N SER A 162 17.46 0.98 13.94
CA SER A 162 18.20 1.91 13.08
C SER A 162 17.27 2.90 12.36
N PRO A 163 17.67 4.18 12.18
CA PRO A 163 16.88 5.15 11.42
C PRO A 163 16.61 4.77 9.95
N LEU A 164 17.40 3.84 9.40
CA LEU A 164 17.30 3.41 8.01
C LEU A 164 15.97 2.71 7.67
N TRP A 165 15.24 2.21 8.67
CA TRP A 165 13.88 1.67 8.48
C TRP A 165 12.88 2.70 7.94
N LEU A 166 13.16 4.01 8.05
CA LEU A 166 12.33 5.05 7.43
C LEU A 166 12.35 5.00 5.90
N SER A 167 13.38 4.42 5.28
CA SER A 167 13.43 4.20 3.83
C SER A 167 12.26 3.33 3.34
N GLY A 168 11.80 2.39 4.17
CA GLY A 168 10.61 1.58 3.89
C GLY A 168 9.35 2.42 3.62
N ILE A 169 9.22 3.60 4.22
CA ILE A 169 8.10 4.52 3.95
C ILE A 169 8.16 5.02 2.50
N VAL A 170 9.36 5.38 2.01
CA VAL A 170 9.56 5.81 0.62
C VAL A 170 9.22 4.67 -0.34
N VAL A 171 9.67 3.46 -0.04
CA VAL A 171 9.38 2.26 -0.84
C VAL A 171 7.87 1.99 -0.88
N ILE A 172 7.17 2.05 0.25
CA ILE A 172 5.71 1.83 0.30
C ILE A 172 4.96 2.88 -0.54
N ILE A 173 5.35 4.16 -0.43
CA ILE A 173 4.72 5.24 -1.19
C ILE A 173 4.87 4.98 -2.69
N THR A 174 6.11 4.80 -3.14
CA THR A 174 6.44 4.58 -4.55
C THR A 174 5.86 3.27 -5.07
N LEU A 175 5.88 2.18 -4.29
CA LEU A 175 5.25 0.90 -4.63
C LEU A 175 3.76 1.03 -4.94
N ALA A 176 3.02 1.88 -4.22
CA ALA A 176 1.59 2.08 -4.52
C ALA A 176 1.37 2.84 -5.82
N PHE A 177 2.26 3.80 -6.16
CA PHE A 177 2.22 4.47 -7.45
C PHE A 177 2.58 3.50 -8.57
N LEU A 178 3.62 2.68 -8.40
CA LEU A 178 3.99 1.62 -9.33
C LEU A 178 2.83 0.65 -9.58
N GLY A 179 2.25 0.10 -8.49
CA GLY A 179 1.12 -0.82 -8.56
C GLY A 179 -0.10 -0.21 -9.23
N THR A 180 -0.35 1.09 -9.01
CA THR A 180 -1.44 1.81 -9.68
C THR A 180 -1.15 2.04 -11.16
N GLY A 181 0.07 2.38 -11.53
CA GLY A 181 0.50 2.50 -12.93
C GLY A 181 0.34 1.19 -13.69
N LEU A 182 0.85 0.09 -13.12
CA LEU A 182 0.71 -1.26 -13.68
C LEU A 182 -0.76 -1.68 -13.80
N ALA A 183 -1.56 -1.43 -12.76
CA ALA A 183 -3.00 -1.69 -12.80
C ALA A 183 -3.70 -0.95 -13.94
N LEU A 184 -3.40 0.33 -14.14
CA LEU A 184 -3.96 1.13 -15.24
C LEU A 184 -3.54 0.60 -16.61
N LEU A 185 -2.28 0.17 -16.77
CA LEU A 185 -1.80 -0.46 -18.00
C LEU A 185 -2.55 -1.77 -18.28
N ILE A 186 -2.71 -2.62 -17.27
CA ILE A 186 -3.46 -3.88 -17.37
C ILE A 186 -4.91 -3.60 -17.77
N VAL A 187 -5.60 -2.71 -17.07
CA VAL A 187 -7.01 -2.37 -17.34
C VAL A 187 -7.19 -1.78 -18.74
N THR A 188 -6.26 -0.91 -19.17
CA THR A 188 -6.28 -0.33 -20.51
C THR A 188 -6.00 -1.38 -21.59
N GLY A 189 -5.08 -2.31 -21.34
CA GLY A 189 -4.80 -3.44 -22.22
C GLY A 189 -6.00 -4.37 -22.37
N LEU A 190 -6.60 -4.79 -21.26
CA LEU A 190 -7.83 -5.58 -21.25
C LEU A 190 -8.96 -4.89 -22.01
N PHE A 191 -9.10 -3.58 -21.84
CA PHE A 191 -10.11 -2.80 -22.54
C PHE A 191 -9.92 -2.86 -24.06
N ARG A 192 -8.70 -2.66 -24.55
CA ARG A 192 -8.39 -2.70 -25.98
C ARG A 192 -8.62 -4.09 -26.58
N LEU A 193 -8.43 -5.15 -25.82
CA LEU A 193 -8.53 -6.54 -26.30
C LEU A 193 -9.95 -7.13 -26.18
N LEU A 194 -10.67 -6.83 -25.11
CA LEU A 194 -11.90 -7.54 -24.72
C LEU A 194 -13.14 -6.63 -24.66
N GLY A 195 -12.94 -5.31 -24.67
CA GLY A 195 -13.98 -4.31 -24.55
C GLY A 195 -14.51 -4.08 -23.11
N PRO A 196 -15.41 -3.10 -22.93
CA PRO A 196 -15.83 -2.60 -21.62
C PRO A 196 -16.42 -3.67 -20.67
N LYS A 197 -17.38 -4.45 -21.18
CA LYS A 197 -18.17 -5.38 -20.36
C LYS A 197 -17.32 -6.54 -19.84
N ARG A 198 -16.45 -7.09 -20.68
CA ARG A 198 -15.57 -8.21 -20.33
C ARG A 198 -14.46 -7.76 -19.39
N THR A 199 -13.89 -6.58 -19.60
CA THR A 199 -12.83 -6.03 -18.74
C THR A 199 -13.24 -5.98 -17.28
N ARG A 200 -14.48 -5.57 -16.97
CA ARG A 200 -14.99 -5.55 -15.60
C ARG A 200 -15.00 -6.94 -14.94
N VAL A 201 -15.46 -7.95 -15.67
CA VAL A 201 -15.52 -9.33 -15.17
C VAL A 201 -14.11 -9.87 -14.92
N PHE A 202 -13.20 -9.69 -15.88
CA PHE A 202 -11.81 -10.14 -15.73
C PHE A 202 -11.07 -9.43 -14.59
N ALA A 203 -11.30 -8.14 -14.40
CA ALA A 203 -10.74 -7.39 -13.27
C ALA A 203 -11.22 -7.92 -11.92
N GLN A 204 -12.52 -8.26 -11.82
CA GLN A 204 -13.09 -8.88 -10.63
C GLN A 204 -12.50 -10.27 -10.38
N ILE A 205 -12.37 -11.11 -11.42
CA ILE A 205 -11.73 -12.43 -11.33
C ILE A 205 -10.29 -12.29 -10.85
N PHE A 206 -9.50 -11.42 -11.48
CA PHE A 206 -8.09 -11.21 -11.11
C PHE A 206 -7.97 -10.79 -9.64
N SER A 207 -8.85 -9.91 -9.19
CA SER A 207 -8.82 -9.40 -7.83
C SER A 207 -9.28 -10.44 -6.80
N ALA A 208 -10.28 -11.25 -7.16
CA ALA A 208 -10.73 -12.38 -6.35
C ALA A 208 -9.65 -13.46 -6.24
N VAL A 209 -8.97 -13.80 -7.33
CA VAL A 209 -7.86 -14.76 -7.36
C VAL A 209 -6.67 -14.24 -6.54
N ALA A 210 -6.29 -12.97 -6.71
CA ALA A 210 -5.24 -12.35 -5.89
C ALA A 210 -5.60 -12.42 -4.40
N GLY A 211 -6.84 -12.05 -4.04
CA GLY A 211 -7.34 -12.15 -2.66
C GLY A 211 -7.35 -13.58 -2.12
N ALA A 212 -7.74 -14.56 -2.92
CA ALA A 212 -7.74 -15.97 -2.55
C ALA A 212 -6.32 -16.52 -2.36
N ALA A 213 -5.38 -16.16 -3.23
CA ALA A 213 -3.98 -16.55 -3.11
C ALA A 213 -3.35 -16.02 -1.82
N ILE A 214 -3.64 -14.75 -1.48
CA ILE A 214 -3.23 -14.13 -0.21
C ILE A 214 -3.79 -14.92 0.98
N PHE A 215 -5.09 -15.22 0.95
CA PHE A 215 -5.76 -15.96 2.02
C PHE A 215 -5.15 -17.36 2.21
N ILE A 216 -4.96 -18.10 1.12
CA ILE A 216 -4.35 -19.44 1.14
C ILE A 216 -2.91 -19.37 1.64
N GLY A 217 -2.13 -18.37 1.21
CA GLY A 217 -0.75 -18.17 1.68
C GLY A 217 -0.67 -18.02 3.19
N PHE A 218 -1.51 -17.15 3.78
CA PHE A 218 -1.57 -17.00 5.24
C PHE A 218 -2.00 -18.29 5.95
N GLN A 219 -3.01 -19.01 5.42
CA GLN A 219 -3.46 -20.27 6.01
C GLN A 219 -2.38 -21.35 5.96
N TYR A 220 -1.63 -21.44 4.87
CA TYR A 220 -0.54 -22.40 4.73
C TYR A 220 0.50 -22.23 5.85
N PHE A 221 1.02 -21.00 6.04
CA PHE A 221 1.95 -20.71 7.15
C PHE A 221 1.35 -20.97 8.54
N ASN A 222 0.06 -20.68 8.71
CA ASN A 222 -0.65 -20.85 9.97
C ASN A 222 -0.82 -22.32 10.38
N VAL A 223 -1.00 -23.22 9.39
CA VAL A 223 -1.14 -24.66 9.58
C VAL A 223 0.22 -25.33 9.78
N THR A 224 1.22 -25.00 8.97
CA THR A 224 2.56 -25.60 9.07
C THR A 224 3.28 -25.22 10.37
N THR A 225 3.00 -24.04 10.94
CA THR A 225 3.61 -23.60 12.21
C THR A 225 2.96 -24.24 13.44
N ARG A 226 1.75 -24.83 13.32
CA ARG A 226 1.01 -25.42 14.45
C ARG A 226 0.89 -26.94 14.41
N GLY A 227 1.24 -27.60 13.30
CA GLY A 227 1.19 -29.06 13.19
C GLY A 227 2.41 -29.75 13.81
N ASP A 228 2.28 -31.05 14.09
CA ASP A 228 3.34 -31.91 14.65
C ASP A 228 4.62 -32.03 13.79
N GLY A 229 4.63 -31.42 12.59
CA GLY A 229 5.78 -31.30 11.69
C GLY A 229 6.34 -29.87 11.55
N ALA A 230 6.04 -28.97 12.49
CA ALA A 230 6.64 -27.63 12.50
C ALA A 230 8.16 -27.75 12.65
N MET A 231 8.90 -27.18 11.69
CA MET A 231 10.37 -27.18 11.76
C MET A 231 10.82 -26.53 13.06
N THR A 232 11.71 -27.20 13.77
CA THR A 232 12.34 -26.66 14.97
C THR A 232 13.17 -25.41 14.62
N PRO A 233 13.42 -24.50 15.59
CA PRO A 233 14.31 -23.36 15.37
C PRO A 233 15.70 -23.77 14.82
N ASP A 234 16.18 -24.95 15.20
CA ASP A 234 17.47 -25.48 14.74
C ASP A 234 17.40 -25.97 13.28
N GLU A 235 16.32 -26.65 12.89
CA GLU A 235 16.09 -27.07 11.49
C GLU A 235 15.89 -25.88 10.56
N THR A 236 15.15 -24.86 11.01
CA THR A 236 15.01 -23.62 10.25
C THR A 236 16.33 -22.88 10.12
N ALA A 237 17.13 -22.78 11.18
CA ALA A 237 18.48 -22.22 11.11
C ALA A 237 19.38 -22.99 10.13
N ALA A 238 19.33 -24.33 10.16
CA ALA A 238 20.08 -25.18 9.24
C ALA A 238 19.61 -25.00 7.78
N LEU A 239 18.31 -24.85 7.53
CA LEU A 239 17.77 -24.58 6.20
C LEU A 239 18.22 -23.20 5.69
N VAL A 240 18.13 -22.18 6.53
CA VAL A 240 18.56 -20.81 6.20
C VAL A 240 20.05 -20.79 5.85
N GLN A 241 20.89 -21.49 6.63
CA GLN A 241 22.32 -21.61 6.34
C GLN A 241 22.59 -22.34 5.01
N ARG A 242 21.79 -23.34 4.65
CA ARG A 242 21.90 -24.05 3.36
C ARG A 242 21.53 -23.18 2.16
N LEU A 243 20.58 -22.26 2.31
CA LEU A 243 20.14 -21.40 1.20
C LEU A 243 21.23 -20.43 0.74
N ASN A 244 22.16 -20.05 1.62
CA ASN A 244 23.36 -19.21 1.35
C ASN A 244 23.14 -18.16 0.25
N ILE A 245 22.07 -17.36 0.39
CA ILE A 245 21.70 -16.34 -0.59
C ILE A 245 22.68 -15.17 -0.43
N ASP A 246 23.36 -14.79 -1.50
CA ASP A 246 24.19 -13.59 -1.53
C ASP A 246 23.30 -12.35 -1.37
N PRO A 247 23.51 -11.51 -0.33
CA PRO A 247 22.72 -10.29 -0.10
C PRO A 247 22.76 -9.30 -1.27
N ASN A 248 23.79 -9.36 -2.11
CA ASN A 248 24.03 -8.40 -3.18
C ASN A 248 23.45 -8.79 -4.55
N VAL A 249 22.74 -9.91 -4.64
CA VAL A 249 22.07 -10.32 -5.89
C VAL A 249 21.09 -9.26 -6.40
N TRP A 250 21.05 -9.09 -7.72
CA TRP A 250 20.31 -8.00 -8.37
C TRP A 250 18.82 -7.98 -8.05
N TRP A 251 18.19 -9.14 -7.81
CA TRP A 251 16.76 -9.23 -7.57
C TRP A 251 16.36 -8.82 -6.14
N LEU A 252 17.30 -8.82 -5.17
CA LEU A 252 17.09 -8.35 -3.80
C LEU A 252 17.09 -6.83 -3.65
N PHE A 253 17.24 -6.09 -4.75
CA PHE A 253 17.28 -4.64 -4.72
C PHE A 253 16.06 -3.96 -4.06
N PRO A 254 14.80 -4.46 -4.16
CA PRO A 254 13.66 -3.83 -3.49
C PRO A 254 13.76 -3.94 -1.97
N ALA A 255 14.14 -5.10 -1.44
CA ALA A 255 14.40 -5.31 -0.02
C ALA A 255 15.57 -4.46 0.49
N ARG A 256 16.63 -4.32 -0.30
CA ARG A 256 17.75 -3.43 0.01
C ARG A 256 17.29 -1.97 0.08
N ALA A 257 16.47 -1.53 -0.87
CA ALA A 257 15.86 -0.20 -0.84
C ALA A 257 14.97 -0.01 0.40
N PHE A 258 14.19 -1.02 0.79
CA PHE A 258 13.30 -0.96 1.95
C PHE A 258 14.06 -0.92 3.28
N THR A 259 15.24 -1.52 3.32
CA THR A 259 16.10 -1.56 4.51
C THR A 259 17.09 -0.39 4.56
N GLY A 260 17.11 0.48 3.55
CA GLY A 260 17.84 1.75 3.59
C GLY A 260 19.24 1.71 2.99
N ASP A 261 19.52 0.73 2.13
CA ASP A 261 20.67 0.80 1.23
C ASP A 261 20.45 1.97 0.25
N ILE A 262 21.30 2.99 0.34
CA ILE A 262 21.18 4.25 -0.39
C ILE A 262 21.19 4.02 -1.92
N PRO A 263 22.20 3.34 -2.50
CA PRO A 263 22.20 2.97 -3.92
C PRO A 263 20.91 2.27 -4.37
N ALA A 264 20.44 1.27 -3.61
CA ALA A 264 19.25 0.51 -3.96
C ALA A 264 17.98 1.39 -3.86
N THR A 265 17.90 2.27 -2.87
CA THR A 265 16.79 3.21 -2.68
C THR A 265 16.71 4.21 -3.84
N LEU A 266 17.85 4.76 -4.26
CA LEU A 266 17.89 5.66 -5.42
C LEU A 266 17.50 4.93 -6.70
N LEU A 267 18.03 3.72 -6.93
CA LEU A 267 17.66 2.89 -8.07
C LEU A 267 16.15 2.60 -8.08
N TRP A 268 15.59 2.22 -6.93
CA TRP A 268 14.16 1.97 -6.77
C TRP A 268 13.32 3.19 -7.14
N VAL A 269 13.66 4.36 -6.60
CA VAL A 269 12.93 5.60 -6.92
C VAL A 269 13.03 5.94 -8.40
N VAL A 270 14.20 5.77 -9.03
CA VAL A 270 14.39 6.05 -10.46
C VAL A 270 13.62 5.07 -11.35
N VAL A 271 13.54 3.79 -10.97
CA VAL A 271 12.79 2.77 -11.72
C VAL A 271 11.27 3.01 -11.61
N VAL A 272 10.81 3.60 -10.50
CA VAL A 272 9.38 3.78 -10.21
C VAL A 272 8.85 5.17 -10.61
N ALA A 273 9.69 6.19 -10.67
CA ALA A 273 9.33 7.57 -11.02
C ALA A 273 9.02 7.74 -12.52
#